data_AF-A0AAV2FA28-F1
#
_entry.id   AF-A0AAV2FA28-F1
#
_cell.length_a   1.000
_cell.length_b   1.000
_cell.length_c   1.000
_cell.angle_alpha   90.00
_cell.angle_beta   90.00
_cell.angle_gamma   90.00
#
_symmetry.space_group_name_H-M   'P 1'
#
loop_
_entity.id
_entity.type
_entity.pdbx_description
1 polymer ?
#
loop_
_entity_poly.entity_id
_entity_poly.type
_entity_poly.pdbx_seq_one_letter_code
_entity_poly.pdbx_strand_id
1 'polypeptide(L)'
;MNFLSVCNPNLEFLYCVARWEGSAHDGKVLRDALARPNGLRVLKGNYYLVDAGYSNCEGFLAPFRGQKYHLKEWGGGNMPLTLEEYFNMKHAIARNVIERIFGILKMRWAILRETSWFSPEVVTQLVNACCLMHNFIKLEQGVDTFEWDYRDKEPEQHPSTIVEKIELISGVHPSQDWTQFRSFLLLQFLCTVLVCKNLPDVKCLDLLLSLH
;
A
#
# COMPACT_ATOMS: atom_id res chain seq x y z
N MET A 1 -1.67 10.09 -15.49
CA MET A 1 -1.49 10.91 -14.27
C MET A 1 -1.06 9.99 -13.14
N ASN A 2 -0.25 10.45 -12.20
CA ASN A 2 0.19 9.68 -11.05
C ASN A 2 -0.75 9.95 -9.86
N PHE A 3 -1.27 8.86 -9.29
CA PHE A 3 -2.18 8.85 -8.15
C PHE A 3 -1.53 8.15 -6.98
N LEU A 4 -1.21 8.88 -5.91
CA LEU A 4 -0.71 8.30 -4.67
C LEU A 4 -1.88 7.98 -3.75
N SER A 5 -1.94 6.76 -3.24
CA SER A 5 -2.94 6.43 -2.22
C SER A 5 -2.42 5.48 -1.15
N VAL A 6 -3.03 5.58 0.01
CA VAL A 6 -2.83 4.68 1.16
C VAL A 6 -4.14 3.97 1.43
N CYS A 7 -4.07 2.66 1.62
CA CYS A 7 -5.20 1.91 2.15
C CYS A 7 -4.81 1.07 3.38
N ASN A 8 -5.82 0.66 4.12
CA ASN A 8 -5.71 -0.33 5.19
C ASN A 8 -6.12 -1.73 4.70
N PRO A 9 -5.88 -2.79 5.48
CA PRO A 9 -6.31 -4.16 5.17
C PRO A 9 -7.81 -4.31 4.92
N ASN A 10 -8.63 -3.39 5.44
CA ASN A 10 -10.08 -3.38 5.27
C ASN A 10 -10.53 -2.79 3.93
N LEU A 11 -9.63 -2.53 2.97
CA LEU A 11 -9.95 -1.92 1.67
C LEU A 11 -10.59 -0.53 1.80
N GLU A 12 -10.11 0.28 2.75
CA GLU A 12 -10.50 1.69 2.90
C GLU A 12 -9.33 2.60 2.54
N PHE A 13 -9.61 3.68 1.80
CA PHE A 13 -8.61 4.72 1.53
C PHE A 13 -8.39 5.57 2.77
N LEU A 14 -7.16 5.62 3.28
CA LEU A 14 -6.76 6.50 4.38
C LEU A 14 -6.24 7.85 3.88
N TYR A 15 -5.65 7.86 2.69
CA TYR A 15 -5.10 9.03 2.04
C TYR A 15 -5.10 8.83 0.54
N CYS A 16 -5.42 9.87 -0.22
CA CYS A 16 -5.35 9.82 -1.68
C CYS A 16 -5.05 11.20 -2.24
N VAL A 17 -4.25 11.25 -3.31
CA VAL A 17 -3.93 12.48 -4.00
C VAL A 17 -3.55 12.16 -5.46
N ALA A 18 -4.28 12.77 -6.39
CA ALA A 18 -4.09 12.61 -7.83
C ALA A 18 -3.61 13.94 -8.42
N ARG A 19 -2.31 14.21 -8.53
CA ARG A 19 -1.85 15.55 -8.99
C ARG A 19 -0.55 15.58 -9.79
N TRP A 20 0.00 14.43 -10.15
CA TRP A 20 1.30 14.40 -10.81
C TRP A 20 1.18 13.94 -12.26
N GLU A 21 2.05 14.49 -13.10
CA GLU A 21 2.27 13.98 -14.44
C GLU A 21 2.68 12.49 -14.36
N GLY A 22 2.32 11.70 -15.38
CA GLY A 22 2.60 10.26 -15.39
C GLY A 22 4.10 9.91 -15.35
N SER A 23 4.97 10.87 -15.66
CA SER A 23 6.43 10.74 -15.64
C SER A 23 7.08 11.10 -14.29
N ALA A 24 6.31 11.57 -13.31
CA ALA A 24 6.87 11.99 -12.04
C ALA A 24 7.40 10.80 -11.23
N HIS A 25 8.66 10.86 -10.81
CA HIS A 25 9.29 9.81 -10.00
C HIS A 25 8.58 9.63 -8.64
N ASP A 26 8.39 8.38 -8.21
CA ASP A 26 7.68 7.99 -6.98
C ASP A 26 8.14 8.73 -5.73
N GLY A 27 9.46 8.77 -5.49
CA GLY A 27 10.03 9.55 -4.38
C GLY A 27 9.72 11.05 -4.42
N LYS A 28 9.53 11.67 -5.59
CA LYS A 28 9.12 13.08 -5.70
C LYS A 28 7.65 13.25 -5.30
N VAL A 29 6.79 12.35 -5.77
CA VAL A 29 5.36 12.30 -5.42
C VAL A 29 5.18 12.13 -3.92
N LEU A 30 5.94 11.21 -3.30
CA LEU A 30 5.90 10.98 -1.86
C LEU A 30 6.36 12.19 -1.04
N ARG A 31 7.47 12.84 -1.42
CA ARG A 31 7.97 14.03 -0.72
C ARG A 31 6.96 15.18 -0.75
N ASP A 32 6.32 15.40 -1.89
CA ASP A 32 5.25 16.41 -1.99
C ASP A 32 4.07 16.04 -1.08
N ALA A 33 3.61 14.79 -1.12
CA ALA A 33 2.51 14.32 -0.28
C ALA A 33 2.75 14.56 1.22
N LEU A 34 3.99 14.37 1.69
CA LEU A 34 4.39 14.60 3.09
C LEU A 34 4.52 16.09 3.46
N ALA A 35 4.99 16.92 2.53
CA ALA A 35 5.24 18.35 2.78
C ALA A 35 3.95 19.19 2.89
N ARG A 36 2.79 18.64 2.49
CA ARG A 36 1.52 19.38 2.46
C ARG A 36 0.99 19.66 3.87
N PRO A 37 0.29 20.79 4.09
CA PRO A 37 -0.34 21.10 5.38
C PRO A 37 -1.30 19.99 5.87
N ASN A 38 -2.11 19.46 4.96
CA ASN A 38 -2.96 18.28 5.17
C ASN A 38 -2.40 17.06 4.43
N GLY A 39 -1.07 16.91 4.47
CA GLY A 39 -0.33 15.87 3.79
C GLY A 39 -0.46 14.50 4.46
N LEU A 40 0.15 13.51 3.83
CA LEU A 40 0.29 12.18 4.42
C LEU A 40 1.00 12.32 5.77
N ARG A 41 0.44 11.70 6.81
CA ARG A 41 1.00 11.71 8.16
C ARG A 41 1.44 10.30 8.53
N VAL A 42 2.73 10.13 8.79
CA VAL A 42 3.28 8.89 9.32
C VAL A 42 3.66 9.13 10.78
N LEU A 43 3.02 8.39 11.69
CA LEU A 43 3.37 8.40 13.10
C LEU A 43 4.71 7.68 13.28
N LYS A 44 5.62 8.21 14.09
CA LYS A 44 6.84 7.51 14.47
C LYS A 44 6.52 6.16 15.10
N GLY A 45 7.37 5.17 14.83
CA GLY A 45 7.12 3.78 15.20
C GLY A 45 6.12 3.04 14.31
N ASN A 46 5.42 3.74 13.40
CA ASN A 46 4.57 3.13 12.38
C ASN A 46 5.24 3.21 11.01
N TYR A 47 4.85 2.31 10.10
CA TYR A 47 5.36 2.28 8.74
C TYR A 47 4.28 1.87 7.75
N TYR A 48 4.44 2.33 6.50
CA TYR A 48 3.70 1.87 5.34
C TYR A 48 4.53 0.87 4.55
N LEU A 49 3.92 -0.21 4.06
CA LEU A 49 4.57 -1.00 3.01
C LEU A 49 4.53 -0.22 1.70
N VAL A 50 5.67 -0.09 1.03
CA VAL A 50 5.83 0.63 -0.24
C VAL A 50 6.35 -0.29 -1.34
N ASP A 51 6.10 0.07 -2.60
CA ASP A 51 6.60 -0.70 -3.73
C ASP A 51 8.14 -0.65 -3.85
N ALA A 52 8.72 -1.54 -4.64
CA ALA A 52 10.15 -1.58 -4.92
C ALA A 52 10.71 -0.28 -5.55
N GLY A 53 9.85 0.51 -6.22
CA GLY A 53 10.18 1.83 -6.77
C GLY A 53 10.49 2.89 -5.70
N TYR A 54 10.08 2.67 -4.45
CA TYR A 54 10.34 3.58 -3.35
C TYR A 54 11.68 3.29 -2.66
N SER A 55 12.14 4.28 -1.88
CA SER A 55 13.32 4.13 -1.02
C SER A 55 12.89 3.55 0.33
N ASN A 56 13.64 2.57 0.83
CA ASN A 56 13.47 2.08 2.20
C ASN A 56 13.96 3.14 3.19
N CYS A 57 13.06 3.67 4.02
CA CYS A 57 13.37 4.77 4.92
C CYS A 57 12.36 4.85 6.08
N GLU A 58 12.53 5.84 6.96
CA GLU A 58 11.66 6.02 8.11
C GLU A 58 10.19 6.17 7.71
N GLY A 59 9.35 5.28 8.26
CA GLY A 59 7.93 5.24 7.94
C GLY A 59 7.56 4.54 6.64
N PHE A 60 8.54 4.08 5.83
CA PHE A 60 8.29 3.44 4.53
C PHE A 60 9.17 2.20 4.33
N LEU A 61 8.54 1.03 4.42
CA LEU A 61 9.20 -0.26 4.35
C LEU A 61 9.12 -0.84 2.94
N ALA A 62 10.25 -0.81 2.22
CA ALA A 62 10.36 -1.32 0.86
C ALA A 62 10.89 -2.77 0.85
N PRO A 63 10.57 -3.57 -0.19
CA PRO A 63 11.12 -4.92 -0.33
C PRO A 63 12.66 -4.91 -0.49
N PHE A 64 13.28 -6.07 -0.29
CA PHE A 64 14.68 -6.30 -0.65
C PHE A 64 14.83 -6.27 -2.17
N ARG A 65 15.81 -5.51 -2.67
CA ARG A 65 16.08 -5.37 -4.10
C ARG A 65 16.95 -6.54 -4.58
N GLY A 66 16.78 -6.94 -5.84
CA GLY A 66 17.56 -8.03 -6.44
C GLY A 66 17.11 -9.44 -6.04
N GLN A 67 15.99 -9.55 -5.33
CA GLN A 67 15.34 -10.81 -4.96
C GLN A 67 13.96 -10.89 -5.64
N LYS A 68 13.37 -12.09 -5.71
CA LYS A 68 11.99 -12.27 -6.17
C LYS A 68 11.01 -11.43 -5.34
N TYR A 69 9.97 -10.89 -5.98
CA TYR A 69 9.03 -9.95 -5.36
C TYR A 69 7.57 -10.07 -5.85
N HIS A 70 7.31 -10.57 -7.05
CA HIS A 70 5.94 -10.62 -7.57
C HIS A 70 5.22 -11.90 -7.19
N LEU A 71 3.96 -11.82 -6.73
CA LEU A 71 3.18 -12.99 -6.25
C LEU A 71 3.16 -14.17 -7.24
N LYS A 72 3.20 -13.85 -8.54
CA LYS A 72 3.23 -14.83 -9.64
C LYS A 72 4.51 -15.68 -9.68
N GLU A 73 5.61 -15.19 -9.12
CA GLU A 73 6.92 -15.86 -9.11
C GLU A 73 6.99 -17.04 -8.12
N TRP A 74 6.05 -17.11 -7.16
CA TRP A 74 5.99 -18.17 -6.14
C TRP A 74 4.90 -19.23 -6.41
N GLY A 75 4.27 -19.19 -7.59
CA GLY A 75 3.35 -20.26 -8.03
C GLY A 75 4.07 -21.57 -8.37
N GLY A 76 3.36 -22.70 -8.30
CA GLY A 76 3.83 -23.99 -8.83
C GLY A 76 4.92 -24.71 -8.04
N GLY A 77 5.06 -24.45 -6.74
CA GLY A 77 6.05 -25.10 -5.87
C GLY A 77 7.36 -24.32 -5.68
N ASN A 78 7.46 -23.11 -6.25
CA ASN A 78 8.58 -22.20 -6.07
C ASN A 78 8.54 -21.54 -4.68
N MET A 79 9.08 -22.22 -3.68
CA MET A 79 9.23 -21.66 -2.33
C MET A 79 10.39 -20.66 -2.26
N PRO A 80 10.29 -19.61 -1.41
CA PRO A 80 11.40 -18.72 -1.16
C PRO A 80 12.60 -19.50 -0.59
N LEU A 81 13.78 -19.27 -1.18
CA LEU A 81 15.04 -19.93 -0.85
C LEU A 81 15.85 -19.13 0.18
N THR A 82 15.63 -17.81 0.22
CA THR A 82 16.29 -16.92 1.16
C THR A 82 15.27 -16.24 2.07
N LEU A 83 15.75 -15.73 3.20
CA LEU A 83 14.94 -14.93 4.10
C LEU A 83 14.45 -13.65 3.42
N GLU A 84 15.27 -13.06 2.56
CA GLU A 84 14.91 -11.85 1.81
C GLU A 84 13.78 -12.14 0.82
N GLU A 85 13.82 -13.30 0.13
CA GLU A 85 12.71 -13.76 -0.72
C GLU A 85 11.45 -14.06 0.12
N TYR A 86 11.59 -14.63 1.32
CA TYR A 86 10.45 -14.88 2.20
C TYR A 86 9.82 -13.57 2.69
N PHE A 87 10.64 -12.59 3.07
CA PHE A 87 10.17 -11.25 3.41
C PHE A 87 9.44 -10.62 2.24
N ASN A 88 10.04 -10.63 1.04
CA ASN A 88 9.42 -10.07 -0.16
C ASN A 88 8.10 -10.75 -0.51
N MET A 89 8.01 -12.08 -0.35
CA MET A 89 6.76 -12.82 -0.52
C MET A 89 5.69 -12.34 0.47
N LYS A 90 6.01 -12.24 1.77
CA LYS A 90 5.05 -11.74 2.78
C LYS A 90 4.68 -10.27 2.57
N HIS A 91 5.64 -9.46 2.18
CA HIS A 91 5.45 -8.05 1.84
C HIS A 91 4.51 -7.90 0.64
N ALA A 92 4.72 -8.68 -0.43
CA ALA A 92 3.85 -8.70 -1.60
C ALA A 92 2.43 -9.21 -1.29
N ILE A 93 2.29 -10.22 -0.42
CA ILE A 93 0.98 -10.69 0.06
C ILE A 93 0.25 -9.57 0.80
N ALA A 94 0.92 -8.91 1.75
CA ALA A 94 0.32 -7.83 2.53
C ALA A 94 -0.04 -6.61 1.64
N ARG A 95 0.79 -6.31 0.63
CA ARG A 95 0.53 -5.24 -0.34
C ARG A 95 -0.60 -5.52 -1.31
N ASN A 96 -0.99 -6.79 -1.52
CA ASN A 96 -2.07 -7.16 -2.44
C ASN A 96 -3.37 -6.36 -2.21
N VAL A 97 -3.63 -5.91 -0.98
CA VAL A 97 -4.76 -5.05 -0.65
C VAL A 97 -4.87 -3.78 -1.52
N ILE A 98 -3.74 -3.18 -1.91
CA ILE A 98 -3.75 -1.94 -2.72
C ILE A 98 -4.13 -2.24 -4.18
N GLU A 99 -3.68 -3.37 -4.72
CA GLU A 99 -4.09 -3.82 -6.06
C GLU A 99 -5.58 -4.15 -6.08
N ARG A 100 -6.08 -4.79 -5.01
CA ARG A 100 -7.49 -5.16 -4.83
C ARG A 100 -8.39 -3.94 -4.77
N ILE A 101 -8.09 -2.95 -3.92
CA ILE A 101 -8.93 -1.75 -3.79
C ILE A 101 -8.99 -0.97 -5.11
N PHE A 102 -7.89 -0.91 -5.87
CA PHE A 102 -7.92 -0.32 -7.21
C PHE A 102 -8.71 -1.14 -8.23
N GLY A 103 -8.64 -2.46 -8.15
CA GLY A 103 -9.48 -3.35 -8.93
C GLY A 103 -10.96 -3.09 -8.70
N ILE A 104 -11.37 -3.00 -7.44
CA ILE A 104 -12.74 -2.66 -7.02
C ILE A 104 -13.14 -1.27 -7.53
N LEU A 105 -12.26 -0.28 -7.38
CA LEU A 105 -12.51 1.09 -7.86
C LEU A 105 -12.71 1.14 -9.39
N LYS A 106 -11.98 0.33 -10.16
CA LYS A 106 -12.17 0.23 -11.62
C LYS A 106 -13.44 -0.53 -11.99
N MET A 107 -13.83 -1.53 -11.22
CA MET A 107 -15.04 -2.32 -11.47
C MET A 107 -16.30 -1.50 -11.24
N ARG A 108 -16.38 -0.79 -10.12
CA ARG A 108 -17.60 -0.05 -9.75
C ARG A 108 -17.69 1.33 -10.44
N TRP A 109 -16.58 1.91 -10.90
CA TRP A 109 -16.57 3.19 -11.60
C TRP A 109 -15.95 3.00 -12.98
N ALA A 110 -16.79 2.68 -13.97
CA ALA A 110 -16.38 2.44 -15.35
C ALA A 110 -15.56 3.58 -15.97
N ILE A 111 -15.81 4.82 -15.53
CA ILE A 111 -15.07 6.02 -15.94
C ILE A 111 -13.57 5.97 -15.59
N LEU A 112 -13.16 5.10 -14.67
CA LEU A 112 -11.75 4.85 -14.33
C LEU A 112 -11.09 3.75 -15.16
N ARG A 113 -11.81 3.18 -16.15
CA ARG A 113 -11.25 2.12 -17.02
C ARG A 113 -10.76 2.66 -18.35
N GLU A 114 -11.24 3.82 -18.77
CA GLU A 114 -10.99 4.39 -20.09
C GLU A 114 -10.24 5.71 -19.99
N THR A 115 -9.53 6.03 -21.07
CA THR A 115 -8.86 7.31 -21.23
C THR A 115 -9.90 8.41 -21.31
N SER A 116 -9.73 9.47 -20.52
CA SER A 116 -10.69 10.56 -20.47
C SER A 116 -10.17 11.78 -21.20
N TRP A 117 -11.05 12.48 -21.92
CA TRP A 117 -10.76 13.77 -22.56
C TRP A 117 -10.82 14.95 -21.58
N PHE A 118 -11.01 14.68 -20.29
CA PHE A 118 -11.09 15.69 -19.24
C PHE A 118 -9.72 16.29 -18.93
N SER A 119 -9.72 17.53 -18.46
CA SER A 119 -8.48 18.15 -17.99
C SER A 119 -7.93 17.40 -16.76
N PRO A 120 -6.61 17.44 -16.51
CA PRO A 120 -6.01 16.79 -15.34
C PRO A 120 -6.68 17.16 -14.01
N GLU A 121 -7.16 18.40 -13.87
CA GLU A 121 -7.86 18.88 -12.67
C GLU A 121 -9.21 18.18 -12.47
N VAL A 122 -9.95 17.93 -13.55
CA VAL A 122 -11.23 17.23 -13.49
C VAL A 122 -11.01 15.75 -13.17
N VAL A 123 -10.02 15.11 -13.81
CA VAL A 123 -9.67 13.71 -13.51
C VAL A 123 -9.23 13.57 -12.05
N THR A 124 -8.47 14.55 -11.53
CA THR A 124 -8.09 14.60 -10.10
C THR A 124 -9.31 14.58 -9.18
N GLN A 125 -10.28 15.47 -9.43
CA GLN A 125 -11.49 15.56 -8.62
C GLN A 125 -12.32 14.29 -8.72
N LEU A 126 -12.42 13.73 -9.92
CA LEU A 126 -13.16 12.50 -10.18
C LEU A 126 -12.57 11.31 -9.40
N VAL A 127 -11.25 11.10 -9.49
CA VAL A 127 -10.57 10.01 -8.76
C VAL A 127 -10.74 10.17 -7.24
N ASN A 128 -10.58 11.38 -6.71
CA ASN A 128 -10.78 11.64 -5.29
C ASN A 128 -12.25 11.38 -4.88
N ALA A 129 -13.22 11.80 -5.70
CA ALA A 129 -14.64 11.54 -5.46
C ALA A 129 -14.95 10.04 -5.47
N CYS A 130 -14.39 9.27 -6.39
CA CYS A 130 -14.50 7.81 -6.41
C CYS A 130 -13.98 7.19 -5.11
N CYS A 131 -12.82 7.61 -4.62
CA CYS A 131 -12.24 7.09 -3.38
C CYS A 131 -13.10 7.42 -2.16
N LEU A 132 -13.61 8.65 -2.07
CA LEU A 132 -14.51 9.07 -1.00
C LEU A 132 -15.83 8.30 -1.02
N MET A 133 -16.43 8.15 -2.21
CA MET A 133 -17.66 7.37 -2.38
C MET A 133 -17.45 5.89 -2.07
N HIS A 134 -16.30 5.31 -2.43
CA HIS A 134 -15.94 3.94 -2.05
C HIS A 134 -15.97 3.76 -0.53
N ASN A 135 -15.26 4.63 0.20
CA ASN A 135 -15.26 4.58 1.67
C ASN A 135 -16.65 4.83 2.26
N PHE A 136 -17.43 5.75 1.69
CA PHE A 136 -18.80 6.00 2.15
C PHE A 136 -19.70 4.78 1.97
N ILE A 137 -19.63 4.12 0.81
CA ILE A 137 -20.36 2.88 0.56
C ILE A 137 -19.93 1.79 1.55
N LYS A 138 -18.64 1.65 1.83
CA LYS A 138 -18.12 0.71 2.84
C LYS A 138 -18.67 0.98 4.24
N LEU A 139 -18.81 2.24 4.61
CA LEU A 139 -19.31 2.63 5.92
C LEU A 139 -20.81 2.30 6.06
N GLU A 140 -21.59 2.53 5.01
CA GLU A 140 -23.05 2.41 5.04
C GLU A 140 -23.55 1.00 4.67
N GLN A 141 -22.80 0.24 3.85
CA GLN A 141 -23.20 -1.09 3.39
C GLN A 141 -22.45 -2.17 4.15
N GLY A 142 -23.18 -3.10 4.76
CA GLY A 142 -22.58 -4.20 5.52
C GLY A 142 -21.81 -5.23 4.68
N VAL A 143 -22.11 -5.36 3.38
CA VAL A 143 -21.39 -6.23 2.44
C VAL A 143 -21.28 -5.54 1.10
N ASP A 144 -20.04 -5.42 0.61
CA ASP A 144 -19.74 -4.87 -0.71
C ASP A 144 -19.58 -6.01 -1.72
N THR A 145 -20.46 -6.07 -2.72
CA THR A 145 -20.48 -7.17 -3.70
C THR A 145 -19.19 -7.25 -4.51
N PHE A 146 -18.51 -6.13 -4.75
CA PHE A 146 -17.25 -6.11 -5.50
C PHE A 146 -16.07 -6.62 -4.65
N GLU A 147 -16.16 -6.51 -3.32
CA GLU A 147 -15.17 -7.09 -2.42
C GLU A 147 -15.29 -8.60 -2.34
N TRP A 148 -16.53 -9.10 -2.38
CA TRP A 148 -16.82 -10.53 -2.40
C TRP A 148 -16.14 -11.22 -3.59
N ASP A 149 -16.29 -10.65 -4.80
CA ASP A 149 -15.64 -11.14 -6.02
C ASP A 149 -14.10 -11.17 -5.94
N TYR A 150 -13.50 -10.39 -5.02
CA TYR A 150 -12.06 -10.35 -4.77
C TYR A 150 -11.62 -11.20 -3.57
N ARG A 151 -12.52 -11.61 -2.67
CA ARG A 151 -12.20 -12.48 -1.51
C ARG A 151 -11.85 -13.89 -1.91
N ASP A 152 -12.43 -14.41 -3.00
CA ASP A 152 -12.16 -15.76 -3.54
C ASP A 152 -10.72 -15.94 -4.08
N LYS A 153 -9.87 -14.91 -3.94
CA LYS A 153 -8.47 -14.91 -4.37
C LYS A 153 -7.47 -14.84 -3.19
N GLU A 154 -7.90 -14.91 -1.93
CA GLU A 154 -7.00 -14.86 -0.75
C GLU A 154 -6.93 -16.15 0.08
N PRO A 155 -5.77 -16.42 0.73
CA PRO A 155 -5.67 -17.15 2.00
C PRO A 155 -6.02 -16.23 3.19
N GLU A 156 -6.87 -16.70 4.12
CA GLU A 156 -7.49 -15.96 5.24
C GLU A 156 -6.53 -15.16 6.15
N GLN A 157 -6.90 -13.93 6.56
CA GLN A 157 -6.30 -13.17 7.68
C GLN A 157 -7.33 -12.31 8.44
N HIS A 158 -7.20 -12.22 9.78
CA HIS A 158 -8.08 -11.48 10.73
C HIS A 158 -7.39 -10.25 11.36
N PRO A 159 -8.11 -9.16 11.72
CA PRO A 159 -7.53 -7.91 12.23
C PRO A 159 -7.44 -7.78 13.77
N SER A 160 -6.55 -6.90 14.29
CA SER A 160 -6.56 -6.42 15.68
C SER A 160 -5.85 -5.05 15.88
N THR A 161 -6.47 -4.15 16.66
CA THR A 161 -6.11 -2.73 16.93
C THR A 161 -5.13 -2.52 18.10
N ILE A 162 -4.21 -1.54 18.00
CA ILE A 162 -3.53 -0.87 19.14
C ILE A 162 -3.41 0.64 18.88
N VAL A 163 -3.58 1.47 19.93
CA VAL A 163 -3.40 2.94 19.94
C VAL A 163 -2.27 3.29 20.92
N GLU A 164 -1.26 4.07 20.49
CA GLU A 164 -0.42 4.85 21.42
C GLU A 164 0.32 6.04 20.75
N LYS A 165 0.85 6.93 21.61
CA LYS A 165 1.23 8.36 21.47
C LYS A 165 1.90 8.86 20.18
N ILE A 166 1.58 10.11 19.84
CA ILE A 166 1.85 10.79 18.56
C ILE A 166 3.17 11.56 18.58
N GLU A 167 4.14 11.10 17.78
CA GLU A 167 5.18 11.93 17.15
C GLU A 167 5.09 11.71 15.63
N LEU A 168 5.32 12.75 14.81
CA LEU A 168 5.20 12.68 13.34
C LEU A 168 6.57 12.65 12.66
N ILE A 169 6.67 11.91 11.56
CA ILE A 169 7.85 11.88 10.67
C ILE A 169 7.81 13.09 9.74
N SER A 170 8.93 13.81 9.60
CA SER A 170 9.04 15.06 8.84
C SER A 170 9.90 14.97 7.56
N GLY A 171 10.45 13.79 7.23
CA GLY A 171 11.33 13.62 6.05
C GLY A 171 11.50 12.17 5.58
N VAL A 172 11.93 12.01 4.32
CA VAL A 172 12.17 10.72 3.65
C VAL A 172 13.66 10.65 3.29
N HIS A 173 14.44 10.00 4.14
CA HIS A 173 15.88 9.79 3.91
C HIS A 173 16.27 8.33 4.18
N PRO A 174 17.12 7.71 3.35
CA PRO A 174 17.68 6.40 3.65
C PRO A 174 18.41 6.47 5.00
N SER A 175 18.09 5.53 5.90
CA SER A 175 18.77 5.40 7.19
C SER A 175 19.23 3.96 7.39
N GLN A 176 20.41 3.81 7.98
CA GLN A 176 20.96 2.52 8.37
C GLN A 176 20.12 1.85 9.46
N ASP A 177 19.47 2.63 10.32
CA ASP A 177 18.57 2.16 11.37
C ASP A 177 17.35 1.45 10.79
N TRP A 178 16.78 1.98 9.71
CA TRP A 178 15.63 1.34 9.04
C TRP A 178 16.02 0.13 8.20
N THR A 179 17.27 0.08 7.75
CA THR A 179 17.83 -1.13 7.14
C THR A 179 17.97 -2.21 8.20
N GLN A 180 18.50 -1.88 9.38
CA GLN A 180 18.58 -2.78 10.53
C GLN A 180 17.21 -3.18 11.06
N PHE A 181 16.22 -2.28 11.11
CA PHE A 181 14.84 -2.60 11.49
C PHE A 181 14.21 -3.60 10.51
N ARG A 182 14.38 -3.41 9.20
CA ARG A 182 13.92 -4.37 8.19
C ARG A 182 14.61 -5.73 8.36
N SER A 183 15.91 -5.74 8.64
CA SER A 183 16.67 -6.96 8.97
C SER A 183 16.25 -7.57 10.32
N PHE A 184 15.78 -6.78 11.28
CA PHE A 184 15.23 -7.26 12.54
C PHE A 184 13.86 -7.91 12.33
N LEU A 185 12.98 -7.29 11.54
CA LEU A 185 11.71 -7.92 11.14
C LEU A 185 11.94 -9.25 10.41
N LEU A 186 12.94 -9.30 9.53
CA LEU A 186 13.40 -10.54 8.87
C LEU A 186 13.76 -11.64 9.90
N LEU A 187 14.48 -11.28 10.98
CA LEU A 187 14.83 -12.18 12.08
C LEU A 187 13.63 -12.52 12.99
N GLN A 188 12.68 -11.60 13.13
CA GLN A 188 11.45 -11.85 13.87
C GLN A 188 10.59 -12.89 13.14
N PHE A 189 10.48 -12.80 11.82
CA PHE A 189 9.85 -13.84 10.98
C PHE A 189 10.50 -15.23 11.16
N LEU A 190 11.82 -15.29 11.41
CA LEU A 190 12.55 -16.51 11.75
C LEU A 190 12.13 -17.09 13.11
N CYS A 191 11.99 -16.25 14.15
CA CYS A 191 11.55 -16.71 15.47
C CYS A 191 10.08 -17.15 15.50
N THR A 192 9.23 -16.63 14.61
CA THR A 192 7.81 -16.98 14.50
C THR A 192 7.56 -18.35 13.83
N VAL A 193 8.60 -19.12 13.50
CA VAL A 193 8.46 -20.57 13.21
C VAL A 193 8.08 -21.36 14.48
N LEU A 194 8.17 -20.77 15.69
CA LEU A 194 7.75 -21.44 16.93
C LEU A 194 6.44 -20.95 17.57
N VAL A 195 5.89 -19.79 17.20
CA VAL A 195 4.60 -19.33 17.75
C VAL A 195 3.89 -18.45 16.72
N CYS A 196 2.79 -18.93 16.14
CA CYS A 196 1.86 -18.13 15.35
C CYS A 196 1.46 -16.84 16.07
N LYS A 197 2.04 -15.69 15.74
CA LYS A 197 1.49 -14.35 16.03
C LYS A 197 1.88 -13.32 14.97
N ASN A 198 0.87 -12.99 14.16
CA ASN A 198 0.45 -11.69 13.63
C ASN A 198 1.53 -10.60 13.41
N LEU A 199 1.64 -10.17 12.15
CA LEU A 199 2.11 -8.83 11.81
C LEU A 199 1.07 -7.80 12.32
N PRO A 200 1.48 -6.65 12.90
CA PRO A 200 0.58 -5.58 13.33
C PRO A 200 -0.17 -4.94 12.13
N ASP A 201 -1.26 -4.19 12.37
CA ASP A 201 -2.10 -3.48 11.36
C ASP A 201 -1.29 -2.76 10.26
N VAL A 202 -0.95 -3.51 9.20
CA VAL A 202 -0.06 -3.03 8.14
C VAL A 202 -0.85 -2.17 7.17
N LYS A 203 -0.50 -0.89 7.07
CA LYS A 203 -1.05 0.00 6.04
C LYS A 203 -0.16 -0.05 4.79
N CYS A 204 -0.77 -0.03 3.61
CA CYS A 204 -0.04 -0.08 2.34
C CYS A 204 -0.12 1.27 1.64
N LEU A 205 1.02 1.76 1.16
CA LEU A 205 1.13 2.97 0.33
C LEU A 205 1.51 2.54 -1.07
N ASP A 206 0.75 2.94 -2.08
CA ASP A 206 1.14 2.70 -3.46
C ASP A 206 0.86 3.88 -4.37
N LEU A 207 1.64 3.92 -5.45
CA LEU A 207 1.41 4.80 -6.58
C LEU A 207 0.62 4.00 -7.63
N LEU A 208 -0.62 4.39 -7.87
CA LEU A 208 -1.31 3.96 -9.08
C LEU A 208 -0.94 4.93 -10.20
N LEU A 209 -0.34 4.40 -11.25
CA LEU A 209 -0.43 5.00 -12.58
C LEU A 209 -1.89 4.86 -13.04
N SER A 210 -2.67 5.94 -12.96
CA SER A 210 -4.02 5.96 -13.54
C SER A 210 -4.04 6.82 -14.79
N LEU A 211 -4.39 6.15 -15.88
CA LEU A 211 -5.00 6.65 -17.12
C LEU A 211 -4.25 7.80 -17.80
N HIS A 212 -3.51 7.45 -18.83
CA HIS A 212 -3.40 8.25 -20.04
C HIS A 212 -4.21 7.55 -21.11
#